data_AF-B7C946-F1
#
_entry.id   AF-B7C946-F1
#
_cell.length_a   1.000
_cell.length_b   1.000
_cell.length_c   1.000
_cell.angle_alpha   90.00
_cell.angle_beta   90.00
_cell.angle_gamma   90.00
#
_symmetry.space_group_name_H-M   'P 1'
#
loop_
_entity.id
_entity.type
_entity.pdbx_description
1 polymer ?
#
loop_
_entity_poly.entity_id
_entity_poly.type
_entity_poly.pdbx_seq_one_letter_code
_entity_poly.pdbx_strand_id
1 'polypeptide(L)'
;MADSNRFVNPYNFISLPNKKAKAYLDEDKHYGVIHYSITTKTPLFIPNSSNDNAFGCKEADHKSFDFFSYTDLSNEKNVSGKYYEPVVPGSEMRGLVRNVYETLTDSCMGVLNDDYPVKRIGAKFKPGLLHIQEDGSLSLVEAISIRIGESAKHPKEMKKFEDGDKIYFSNHEASNGRGMIRKFSKNEGAYNTCGYVIKWGLGVRKEHFHAFKASNKVVKKNMEAAAVKNMMDAIVTSYIEQPSIKSNDEDAYKSYLSSFKKFIKGDKEAYFPVNYSVVGNDIVSIAPATFSKEVSSRSLSDYAGVFTPCEEELCPACDLFGKIGDNAKGSRIRFSDMYVEKLDSNKSYYVKDFVTIDNLSSPKISNVDFYLVKPKNADFWTYDYYIERGKIHLYDGSLRGRKYYWHHHPESISFNNVKRTKLNKTIRPIKEGITFNGELYFDGISKKQLNQLIYILNTGKDGLGLKLGMGKPLGLGSVTCSVSGVEERKIVFDQDKVKYDVSSYDYSNVTYESAGLSPSVKKEFEKIAGLKSVPKQYEICYPKTSDHDKGFEWFQNNHGGRRMPDTREKMRINRALPKILENDISLPQAVNGGNSYNNNKNFKKKNGENVWKF
;
A
#
# COMPACT_ATOMS: atom_id res chain seq x y z
N MET A 1 18.84 -5.45 -28.50
CA MET A 1 18.95 -4.11 -27.87
C MET A 1 17.60 -3.84 -27.23
N ALA A 2 17.56 -3.55 -25.93
CA ALA A 2 16.33 -3.20 -25.23
C ALA A 2 15.70 -1.96 -25.89
N ASP A 3 14.39 -1.95 -26.08
CA ASP A 3 13.70 -0.73 -26.50
C ASP A 3 13.75 0.22 -25.29
N SER A 4 14.77 1.10 -25.28
CA SER A 4 15.16 1.92 -24.13
C SER A 4 14.09 2.91 -23.67
N ASN A 5 12.97 2.98 -24.39
CA ASN A 5 11.88 3.93 -24.12
C ASN A 5 10.70 3.30 -23.38
N ARG A 6 10.76 2.01 -23.02
CA ARG A 6 9.65 1.29 -22.36
C ARG A 6 10.13 0.43 -21.19
N PHE A 7 9.25 0.22 -20.21
CA PHE A 7 9.50 -0.60 -19.03
C PHE A 7 8.27 -1.42 -18.64
N VAL A 8 8.44 -2.51 -17.91
CA VAL A 8 7.35 -3.24 -17.26
C VAL A 8 7.34 -2.91 -15.78
N ASN A 9 6.20 -2.45 -15.25
CA ASN A 9 6.09 -2.18 -13.81
C ASN A 9 6.33 -3.50 -13.03
N PRO A 10 7.02 -3.49 -11.86
CA PRO A 10 7.51 -4.73 -11.25
C PRO A 10 6.42 -5.67 -10.75
N TYR A 11 5.19 -5.16 -10.63
CA TYR A 11 4.03 -5.93 -10.26
C TYR A 11 2.86 -5.69 -11.20
N ASN A 12 1.94 -6.64 -11.18
CA ASN A 12 0.60 -6.49 -11.74
C ASN A 12 -0.42 -7.13 -10.78
N PHE A 13 -1.67 -7.23 -11.20
CA PHE A 13 -2.75 -7.78 -10.39
C PHE A 13 -3.44 -8.92 -11.13
N ILE A 14 -3.57 -10.07 -10.47
CA ILE A 14 -4.50 -11.12 -10.89
C ILE A 14 -5.89 -10.66 -10.50
N SER A 15 -6.81 -10.67 -11.46
CA SER A 15 -8.16 -10.14 -11.32
C SER A 15 -8.94 -10.90 -10.25
N LEU A 16 -9.84 -10.22 -9.55
CA LEU A 16 -10.80 -10.91 -8.68
C LEU A 16 -11.90 -11.56 -9.54
N PRO A 17 -12.31 -12.80 -9.23
CA PRO A 17 -13.47 -13.41 -9.86
C PRO A 17 -14.76 -12.68 -9.43
N ASN A 18 -15.89 -13.02 -10.04
CA ASN A 18 -17.17 -12.36 -9.72
C ASN A 18 -17.75 -12.79 -8.36
N LYS A 19 -17.30 -13.94 -7.82
CA LYS A 19 -17.82 -14.53 -6.57
C LYS A 19 -16.66 -15.07 -5.74
N LYS A 20 -16.78 -14.95 -4.41
CA LYS A 20 -15.92 -15.63 -3.45
C LYS A 20 -16.38 -17.09 -3.31
N ALA A 21 -15.45 -18.04 -3.35
CA ALA A 21 -15.74 -19.45 -3.12
C ALA A 21 -16.05 -19.73 -1.63
N LYS A 22 -16.90 -20.72 -1.39
CA LYS A 22 -17.15 -21.28 -0.05
C LYS A 22 -16.20 -22.45 0.21
N ALA A 23 -15.93 -22.73 1.48
CA ALA A 23 -15.19 -23.90 1.92
C ALA A 23 -15.81 -25.17 1.34
N TYR A 24 -14.97 -26.19 1.10
CA TYR A 24 -15.44 -27.44 0.55
C TYR A 24 -16.23 -28.23 1.59
N LEU A 25 -17.18 -29.05 1.11
CA LEU A 25 -18.01 -29.94 1.91
C LEU A 25 -17.52 -31.39 1.85
N ASP A 26 -16.31 -31.60 1.34
CA ASP A 26 -15.67 -32.91 1.27
C ASP A 26 -15.54 -33.51 2.68
N GLU A 27 -15.95 -34.76 2.86
CA GLU A 27 -15.96 -35.45 4.17
C GLU A 27 -14.70 -36.29 4.42
N ASP A 28 -13.93 -36.58 3.36
CA ASP A 28 -12.69 -37.33 3.46
C ASP A 28 -11.62 -36.55 4.23
N LYS A 29 -10.79 -37.29 4.96
CA LYS A 29 -9.78 -36.73 5.86
C LYS A 29 -8.45 -37.41 5.64
N HIS A 30 -7.50 -36.62 5.18
CA HIS A 30 -6.12 -37.01 4.94
C HIS A 30 -5.22 -36.36 5.98
N TYR A 31 -4.22 -37.12 6.43
CA TYR A 31 -3.24 -36.72 7.44
C TYR A 31 -1.86 -37.12 6.93
N GLY A 32 -0.83 -36.30 7.17
CA GLY A 32 0.48 -36.65 6.66
C GLY A 32 1.44 -35.48 6.46
N VAL A 33 2.39 -35.68 5.55
CA VAL A 33 3.46 -34.74 5.25
C VAL A 33 3.74 -34.68 3.75
N ILE A 34 3.98 -33.47 3.23
CA ILE A 34 4.54 -33.23 1.91
C ILE A 34 6.00 -32.81 2.12
N HIS A 35 6.93 -33.57 1.58
CA HIS A 35 8.34 -33.20 1.50
C HIS A 35 8.56 -32.39 0.23
N TYR A 36 9.14 -31.21 0.37
CA TYR A 36 9.35 -30.32 -0.76
C TYR A 36 10.62 -29.49 -0.60
N SER A 37 11.09 -28.95 -1.71
CA SER A 37 12.22 -28.02 -1.75
C SER A 37 11.85 -26.73 -2.46
N ILE A 38 12.60 -25.67 -2.16
CA ILE A 38 12.64 -24.46 -2.97
C ILE A 38 14.05 -24.24 -3.50
N THR A 39 14.18 -23.82 -4.75
CA THR A 39 15.47 -23.43 -5.34
C THR A 39 15.41 -21.97 -5.79
N THR A 40 16.39 -21.17 -5.39
CA THR A 40 16.49 -19.76 -5.79
C THR A 40 16.79 -19.66 -7.29
N LYS A 41 15.99 -18.85 -8.00
CA LYS A 41 16.19 -18.48 -9.41
C LYS A 41 16.73 -17.08 -9.56
N THR A 42 16.57 -16.26 -8.54
CA THR A 42 17.25 -14.96 -8.39
C THR A 42 17.71 -14.85 -6.94
N PRO A 43 18.63 -13.92 -6.60
CA PRO A 43 19.09 -13.78 -5.23
C PRO A 43 17.92 -13.59 -4.25
N LEU A 44 18.00 -14.22 -3.08
CA LEU A 44 16.94 -14.23 -2.07
C LEU A 44 17.38 -13.45 -0.83
N PHE A 45 16.44 -12.69 -0.25
CA PHE A 45 16.70 -12.02 1.02
C PHE A 45 15.49 -12.11 1.96
N ILE A 46 15.74 -12.63 3.15
CA ILE A 46 14.81 -12.67 4.29
C ILE A 46 15.57 -12.05 5.46
N PRO A 47 15.09 -10.94 6.06
CA PRO A 47 15.87 -10.23 7.07
C PRO A 47 15.95 -11.00 8.39
N ASN A 48 17.13 -11.07 8.99
CA ASN A 48 17.28 -11.39 10.40
C ASN A 48 16.85 -10.17 11.24
N SER A 49 15.65 -10.23 11.82
CA SER A 49 15.06 -9.10 12.56
C SER A 49 15.65 -8.89 13.96
N SER A 50 16.57 -9.73 14.43
CA SER A 50 17.24 -9.55 15.73
C SER A 50 18.16 -8.31 15.76
N ASN A 51 18.57 -7.80 14.59
CA ASN A 51 19.41 -6.61 14.48
C ASN A 51 19.12 -5.83 13.19
N ASP A 52 18.65 -4.59 13.32
CA ASP A 52 18.38 -3.70 12.19
C ASP A 52 19.53 -2.76 11.82
N ASN A 53 20.70 -2.96 12.44
CA ASN A 53 21.97 -2.35 12.08
C ASN A 53 23.14 -3.37 12.04
N ALA A 54 22.90 -4.55 11.46
CA ALA A 54 23.84 -5.68 11.45
C ALA A 54 25.24 -5.35 10.87
N PHE A 55 25.35 -4.35 10.00
CA PHE A 55 26.60 -3.93 9.34
C PHE A 55 27.18 -2.62 9.89
N GLY A 56 26.67 -2.11 11.01
CA GLY A 56 27.21 -0.91 11.66
C GLY A 56 27.19 0.34 10.78
N CYS A 57 26.12 0.54 10.01
CA CYS A 57 25.95 1.71 9.16
C CYS A 57 25.83 2.98 10.02
N LYS A 58 26.42 4.09 9.56
CA LYS A 58 26.51 5.36 10.31
C LYS A 58 25.44 6.37 9.90
N GLU A 59 24.79 6.14 8.77
CA GLU A 59 23.76 7.02 8.21
C GLU A 59 22.49 6.97 9.06
N ALA A 60 21.98 8.14 9.44
CA ALA A 60 20.77 8.25 10.26
C ALA A 60 19.58 7.52 9.62
N ASP A 61 18.86 6.74 10.43
CA ASP A 61 17.72 5.89 10.07
C ASP A 61 17.96 4.85 8.96
N HIS A 62 19.22 4.66 8.52
CA HIS A 62 19.55 3.62 7.54
C HIS A 62 19.63 2.26 8.22
N LYS A 63 18.78 1.34 7.77
CA LYS A 63 18.73 -0.02 8.33
C LYS A 63 19.62 -0.98 7.55
N SER A 64 20.26 -1.89 8.26
CA SER A 64 21.10 -2.93 7.68
C SER A 64 20.83 -4.29 8.31
N PHE A 65 20.65 -5.33 7.50
CA PHE A 65 20.15 -6.63 7.93
C PHE A 65 20.96 -7.77 7.32
N ASP A 66 21.34 -8.74 8.15
CA ASP A 66 21.83 -10.03 7.65
C ASP A 66 20.66 -10.90 7.16
N PHE A 67 20.96 -11.96 6.41
CA PHE A 67 19.95 -12.97 6.08
C PHE A 67 19.54 -13.74 7.33
N PHE A 68 18.28 -14.17 7.39
CA PHE A 68 17.75 -14.95 8.50
C PHE A 68 18.54 -16.24 8.75
N SER A 69 18.97 -16.40 10.00
CA SER A 69 19.56 -17.62 10.55
C SER A 69 19.08 -17.75 12.00
N TYR A 70 19.31 -18.91 12.64
CA TYR A 70 19.04 -19.05 14.08
C TYR A 70 20.06 -18.32 14.98
N THR A 71 21.04 -17.63 14.39
CA THR A 71 21.96 -16.81 15.18
C THR A 71 21.27 -15.52 15.61
N ASP A 72 21.19 -15.29 16.92
CA ASP A 72 20.76 -14.01 17.48
C ASP A 72 21.88 -12.97 17.32
N LEU A 73 21.60 -11.89 16.60
CA LEU A 73 22.54 -10.81 16.30
C LEU A 73 22.29 -9.57 17.16
N SER A 74 21.40 -9.62 18.15
CA SER A 74 21.02 -8.48 19.00
C SER A 74 22.21 -7.81 19.70
N ASN A 75 23.21 -8.60 20.08
CA ASN A 75 24.43 -8.13 20.75
C ASN A 75 25.61 -7.85 19.78
N GLU A 76 25.43 -8.07 18.48
CA GLU A 76 26.48 -7.88 17.47
C GLU A 76 26.51 -6.44 16.95
N LYS A 77 27.69 -5.83 16.94
CA LYS A 77 27.87 -4.45 16.41
C LYS A 77 28.13 -4.41 14.91
N ASN A 78 28.72 -5.48 14.38
CA ASN A 78 29.05 -5.62 12.96
C ASN A 78 29.31 -7.10 12.64
N VAL A 79 28.56 -7.66 11.69
CA VAL A 79 28.69 -9.06 11.25
C VAL A 79 29.43 -9.22 9.92
N SER A 80 30.05 -8.15 9.39
CA SER A 80 30.89 -8.21 8.19
C SER A 80 31.95 -9.30 8.30
N GLY A 81 32.04 -10.15 7.27
CA GLY A 81 32.94 -11.31 7.25
C GLY A 81 32.50 -12.52 8.09
N LYS A 82 31.46 -12.40 8.93
CA LYS A 82 30.85 -13.50 9.69
C LYS A 82 29.64 -14.04 8.91
N TYR A 83 29.74 -15.27 8.40
CA TYR A 83 28.68 -15.89 7.59
C TYR A 83 27.99 -17.02 8.37
N TYR A 84 26.66 -16.96 8.46
CA TYR A 84 25.84 -17.94 9.17
C TYR A 84 25.14 -18.88 8.20
N GLU A 85 24.67 -20.02 8.69
CA GLU A 85 23.90 -20.94 7.86
C GLU A 85 22.49 -20.36 7.64
N PRO A 86 22.07 -20.13 6.39
CA PRO A 86 20.78 -19.50 6.12
C PRO A 86 19.61 -20.47 6.35
N VAL A 87 18.50 -19.92 6.84
CA VAL A 87 17.25 -20.66 7.05
C VAL A 87 16.11 -19.88 6.42
N VAL A 88 15.15 -20.57 5.82
CA VAL A 88 13.89 -19.95 5.38
C VAL A 88 12.82 -20.29 6.42
N PRO A 89 12.29 -19.31 7.18
CA PRO A 89 11.22 -19.58 8.14
C PRO A 89 9.98 -20.20 7.49
N GLY A 90 9.34 -21.16 8.17
CA GLY A 90 8.09 -21.77 7.73
C GLY A 90 6.94 -20.76 7.64
N SER A 91 7.01 -19.66 8.40
CA SER A 91 6.08 -18.53 8.30
C SER A 91 6.14 -17.83 6.94
N GLU A 92 7.31 -17.73 6.32
CA GLU A 92 7.49 -17.15 4.99
C GLU A 92 6.85 -18.05 3.93
N MET A 93 7.06 -19.37 4.04
CA MET A 93 6.41 -20.35 3.15
C MET A 93 4.91 -20.39 3.37
N ARG A 94 4.43 -20.33 4.62
CA ARG A 94 2.99 -20.24 4.92
C ARG A 94 2.37 -19.02 4.27
N GLY A 95 3.01 -17.84 4.38
CA GLY A 95 2.53 -16.61 3.77
C GLY A 95 2.49 -16.67 2.25
N LEU A 96 3.56 -17.19 1.63
CA LEU A 96 3.67 -17.37 0.19
C LEU A 96 2.59 -18.34 -0.34
N VAL A 97 2.48 -19.54 0.23
CA VAL A 97 1.53 -20.56 -0.23
C VAL A 97 0.10 -20.10 0.05
N ARG A 98 -0.18 -19.46 1.20
CA ARG A 98 -1.51 -18.89 1.47
C ARG A 98 -1.91 -17.89 0.41
N ASN A 99 -1.03 -16.97 0.00
CA ASN A 99 -1.35 -15.97 -1.02
C ASN A 99 -1.68 -16.62 -2.37
N VAL A 100 -0.91 -17.63 -2.79
CA VAL A 100 -1.19 -18.39 -4.02
C VAL A 100 -2.50 -19.16 -3.88
N TYR A 101 -2.69 -19.87 -2.77
CA TYR A 101 -3.90 -20.64 -2.50
C TYR A 101 -5.14 -19.74 -2.50
N GLU A 102 -5.08 -18.56 -1.88
CA GLU A 102 -6.18 -17.58 -1.87
C GLU A 102 -6.58 -17.16 -3.29
N THR A 103 -5.60 -16.94 -4.16
CA THR A 103 -5.82 -16.59 -5.57
C THR A 103 -6.42 -17.75 -6.35
N LEU A 104 -5.82 -18.94 -6.26
CA LEU A 104 -6.19 -20.08 -7.11
C LEU A 104 -7.47 -20.80 -6.66
N THR A 105 -8.02 -20.43 -5.51
CA THR A 105 -9.27 -21.00 -4.98
C THR A 105 -10.39 -19.96 -4.82
N ASP A 106 -10.25 -18.77 -5.42
CA ASP A 106 -11.24 -17.69 -5.35
C ASP A 106 -11.65 -17.30 -3.90
N SER A 107 -10.70 -17.40 -2.96
CA SER A 107 -10.94 -17.16 -1.54
C SER A 107 -11.04 -15.67 -1.22
N CYS A 108 -11.18 -15.29 0.06
CA CYS A 108 -11.10 -13.87 0.47
C CYS A 108 -9.69 -13.28 0.30
N MET A 109 -9.54 -11.98 0.54
CA MET A 109 -8.26 -11.30 0.73
C MET A 109 -7.92 -11.35 2.22
N GLY A 110 -7.10 -12.31 2.65
CA GLY A 110 -6.84 -12.55 4.07
C GLY A 110 -6.12 -11.40 4.80
N VAL A 111 -5.44 -10.54 4.04
CA VAL A 111 -4.79 -9.32 4.53
C VAL A 111 -5.39 -8.14 3.80
N LEU A 112 -6.37 -7.49 4.43
CA LEU A 112 -7.00 -6.28 3.94
C LEU A 112 -7.06 -5.29 5.10
N ASN A 113 -6.43 -4.13 4.92
CA ASN A 113 -6.57 -3.05 5.89
C ASN A 113 -7.88 -2.33 5.63
N ASP A 114 -8.53 -1.86 6.69
CA ASP A 114 -9.71 -1.00 6.59
C ASP A 114 -9.32 0.47 6.33
N ASP A 115 -8.30 0.66 5.50
CA ASP A 115 -7.77 1.97 5.15
C ASP A 115 -8.74 2.70 4.21
N TYR A 116 -8.82 4.02 4.33
CA TYR A 116 -9.56 4.86 3.40
C TYR A 116 -8.58 5.48 2.38
N PRO A 117 -8.62 5.09 1.10
CA PRO A 117 -7.77 5.65 0.06
C PRO A 117 -7.79 7.19 0.00
N VAL A 118 -6.62 7.80 -0.13
CA VAL A 118 -6.48 9.27 -0.16
C VAL A 118 -5.80 9.73 -1.46
N LYS A 119 -6.49 10.50 -2.31
CA LYS A 119 -5.96 10.97 -3.61
C LYS A 119 -5.93 12.50 -3.71
N ARG A 120 -4.83 13.06 -4.20
CA ARG A 120 -4.71 14.51 -4.43
C ARG A 120 -5.55 14.96 -5.63
N ILE A 121 -6.25 16.08 -5.50
CA ILE A 121 -7.15 16.63 -6.52
C ILE A 121 -6.83 18.11 -6.76
N GLY A 122 -6.99 18.56 -8.01
CA GLY A 122 -6.70 19.94 -8.43
C GLY A 122 -7.71 21.01 -8.01
N ALA A 123 -8.70 20.66 -7.19
CA ALA A 123 -9.77 21.58 -6.82
C ALA A 123 -9.54 22.24 -5.45
N LYS A 124 -9.98 23.49 -5.37
CA LYS A 124 -9.97 24.28 -4.13
C LYS A 124 -11.15 23.87 -3.24
N PHE A 125 -10.85 23.47 -2.02
CA PHE A 125 -11.87 23.21 -0.99
C PHE A 125 -12.40 24.54 -0.43
N LYS A 126 -13.67 24.56 -0.08
CA LYS A 126 -14.37 25.71 0.50
C LYS A 126 -14.27 25.68 2.02
N PRO A 127 -14.17 26.83 2.70
CA PRO A 127 -14.23 26.89 4.16
C PRO A 127 -15.61 26.46 4.68
N GLY A 128 -15.64 25.62 5.71
CA GLY A 128 -16.85 25.16 6.39
C GLY A 128 -16.63 24.91 7.88
N LEU A 129 -17.73 24.72 8.60
CA LEU A 129 -17.72 24.35 10.01
C LEU A 129 -18.51 23.06 10.17
N LEU A 130 -17.90 22.06 10.79
CA LEU A 130 -18.65 20.97 11.40
C LEU A 130 -19.40 21.52 12.60
N HIS A 131 -20.65 21.11 12.80
CA HIS A 131 -21.53 21.58 13.87
C HIS A 131 -22.23 20.38 14.51
N ILE A 132 -21.95 20.13 15.79
CA ILE A 132 -22.72 19.20 16.62
C ILE A 132 -23.92 19.99 17.15
N GLN A 133 -25.11 19.60 16.70
CA GLN A 133 -26.37 20.22 17.10
C GLN A 133 -26.76 19.80 18.53
N GLU A 134 -27.75 20.49 19.11
CA GLU A 134 -28.24 20.19 20.46
C GLU A 134 -28.79 18.76 20.60
N ASP A 135 -29.33 18.19 19.51
CA ASP A 135 -29.79 16.80 19.44
C ASP A 135 -28.64 15.78 19.26
N GLY A 136 -27.39 16.24 19.27
CA GLY A 136 -26.19 15.43 19.05
C GLY A 136 -25.89 15.12 17.57
N SER A 137 -26.73 15.54 16.63
CA SER A 137 -26.51 15.28 15.21
C SER A 137 -25.39 16.16 14.64
N LEU A 138 -24.57 15.59 13.77
CA LEU A 138 -23.45 16.29 13.14
C LEU A 138 -23.86 16.83 11.76
N SER A 139 -23.57 18.11 11.51
CA SER A 139 -23.82 18.76 10.24
C SER A 139 -22.59 19.53 9.74
N LEU A 140 -22.55 19.83 8.45
CA LEU A 140 -21.57 20.70 7.83
C LEU A 140 -22.24 21.98 7.35
N VAL A 141 -21.73 23.12 7.79
CA VAL A 141 -22.22 24.46 7.46
C VAL A 141 -21.17 25.21 6.65
N GLU A 142 -21.59 25.99 5.66
CA GLU A 142 -20.67 26.83 4.89
C GLU A 142 -20.13 27.95 5.79
N ALA A 143 -18.85 28.30 5.64
CA ALA A 143 -18.21 29.35 6.42
C ALA A 143 -17.52 30.36 5.53
N ILE A 144 -17.22 31.54 6.08
CA ILE A 144 -16.34 32.53 5.48
C ILE A 144 -15.00 32.48 6.19
N SER A 145 -13.92 32.43 5.44
CA SER A 145 -12.56 32.46 5.98
C SER A 145 -12.03 33.88 6.06
N ILE A 146 -11.72 34.35 7.27
CA ILE A 146 -11.23 35.71 7.53
C ILE A 146 -9.82 35.63 8.11
N ARG A 147 -8.91 36.48 7.62
CA ARG A 147 -7.51 36.51 8.10
C ARG A 147 -7.43 37.14 9.49
N ILE A 148 -6.61 36.59 10.36
CA ILE A 148 -6.25 37.19 11.65
C ILE A 148 -4.99 38.04 11.46
N GLY A 149 -5.01 39.22 12.06
CA GLY A 149 -4.00 40.26 11.88
C GLY A 149 -2.59 39.89 12.32
N GLU A 150 -2.50 38.84 13.12
CA GLU A 150 -1.27 38.32 13.69
C GLU A 150 -0.48 37.48 12.69
N SER A 151 0.84 37.65 12.71
CA SER A 151 1.75 36.91 11.84
C SER A 151 1.89 35.47 12.32
N ALA A 152 1.66 34.51 11.42
CA ALA A 152 1.89 33.10 11.72
C ALA A 152 3.38 32.77 11.94
N LYS A 153 4.30 33.65 11.53
CA LYS A 153 5.75 33.49 11.77
C LYS A 153 6.14 33.80 13.21
N HIS A 154 5.42 34.71 13.85
CA HIS A 154 5.68 35.16 15.22
C HIS A 154 4.36 35.31 15.98
N PRO A 155 3.66 34.20 16.27
CA PRO A 155 2.40 34.25 16.99
C PRO A 155 2.65 34.74 18.42
N LYS A 156 2.18 35.94 18.76
CA LYS A 156 2.13 36.47 20.12
C LYS A 156 0.89 35.98 20.85
N GLU A 157 -0.31 36.42 20.46
CA GLU A 157 -1.57 36.08 21.12
C GLU A 157 -2.09 34.72 20.66
N MET A 158 -1.93 34.40 19.37
CA MET A 158 -2.40 33.14 18.76
C MET A 158 -1.70 31.87 19.28
N LYS A 159 -0.62 32.01 20.07
CA LYS A 159 -0.03 30.89 20.83
C LYS A 159 -1.00 30.33 21.87
N LYS A 160 -1.89 31.15 22.41
CA LYS A 160 -2.86 30.79 23.48
C LYS A 160 -4.14 30.14 22.94
N PHE A 161 -4.22 29.95 21.63
CA PHE A 161 -5.39 29.42 20.94
C PHE A 161 -5.04 28.10 20.28
N GLU A 162 -5.99 27.19 20.31
CA GLU A 162 -5.96 25.93 19.57
C GLU A 162 -6.89 26.03 18.34
N ASP A 163 -6.76 25.08 17.41
CA ASP A 163 -7.75 24.91 16.35
C ASP A 163 -9.13 24.60 16.98
N GLY A 164 -10.17 25.26 16.47
CA GLY A 164 -11.53 25.16 16.96
C GLY A 164 -11.89 26.12 18.11
N ASP A 165 -10.92 26.86 18.67
CA ASP A 165 -11.26 27.84 19.72
C ASP A 165 -12.19 28.93 19.17
N LYS A 166 -13.25 29.25 19.90
CA LYS A 166 -14.16 30.35 19.58
C LYS A 166 -13.51 31.68 19.95
N ILE A 167 -13.59 32.65 19.04
CA ILE A 167 -13.15 34.03 19.26
C ILE A 167 -14.23 35.02 18.86
N TYR A 168 -14.31 36.12 19.61
CA TYR A 168 -15.13 37.28 19.32
C TYR A 168 -14.24 38.37 18.74
N PHE A 169 -14.65 39.04 17.66
CA PHE A 169 -13.84 40.06 16.99
C PHE A 169 -14.65 41.24 16.45
N SER A 170 -14.00 42.41 16.41
CA SER A 170 -14.57 43.61 15.80
C SER A 170 -14.77 43.41 14.30
N ASN A 171 -15.69 44.16 13.68
CA ASN A 171 -15.89 44.11 12.23
C ASN A 171 -14.55 44.17 11.48
N HIS A 172 -14.43 43.35 10.44
CA HIS A 172 -13.21 43.22 9.66
C HIS A 172 -13.14 44.40 8.68
N GLU A 173 -12.04 45.16 8.71
CA GLU A 173 -11.84 46.25 7.76
C GLU A 173 -11.56 45.67 6.36
N ALA A 174 -12.38 46.04 5.38
CA ALA A 174 -12.19 45.66 3.98
C ALA A 174 -11.09 46.53 3.35
N SER A 175 -9.82 46.21 3.61
CA SER A 175 -8.73 46.71 2.77
C SER A 175 -8.70 45.88 1.48
N ASN A 176 -9.04 46.49 0.35
CA ASN A 176 -8.92 45.91 -1.01
C ASN A 176 -9.60 44.54 -1.20
N GLY A 177 -10.77 44.34 -0.59
CA GLY A 177 -11.58 43.12 -0.76
C GLY A 177 -11.11 41.90 0.02
N ARG A 178 -10.20 42.04 1.00
CA ARG A 178 -9.75 40.92 1.85
C ARG A 178 -9.77 41.28 3.35
N GLY A 179 -10.91 41.08 4.00
CA GLY A 179 -11.13 41.36 5.43
C GLY A 179 -10.05 40.77 6.36
N MET A 180 -9.69 41.53 7.40
CA MET A 180 -8.67 41.18 8.39
C MET A 180 -9.16 41.51 9.81
N ILE A 181 -9.00 40.57 10.74
CA ILE A 181 -9.34 40.71 12.16
C ILE A 181 -8.14 41.29 12.88
N ARG A 182 -8.20 42.54 13.33
CA ARG A 182 -7.11 43.20 14.09
C ARG A 182 -7.29 43.10 15.60
N LYS A 183 -8.53 43.01 16.08
CA LYS A 183 -8.86 42.94 17.49
C LYS A 183 -9.82 41.78 17.73
N PHE A 184 -9.47 40.91 18.67
CA PHE A 184 -10.26 39.73 19.03
C PHE A 184 -10.08 39.37 20.52
N SER A 185 -10.98 38.55 21.05
CA SER A 185 -10.98 38.10 22.46
C SER A 185 -11.60 36.71 22.58
N LYS A 186 -11.25 35.97 23.64
CA LYS A 186 -11.99 34.75 24.06
C LYS A 186 -13.29 35.09 24.80
N ASN A 187 -13.36 36.28 25.40
CA ASN A 187 -14.48 36.65 26.25
C ASN A 187 -15.71 37.00 25.41
N GLU A 188 -16.82 36.34 25.74
CA GLU A 188 -18.12 36.65 25.18
C GLU A 188 -18.53 38.09 25.51
N GLY A 189 -19.26 38.73 24.58
CA GLY A 189 -19.68 40.12 24.70
C GLY A 189 -18.61 41.17 24.38
N ALA A 190 -17.33 40.79 24.23
CA ALA A 190 -16.28 41.73 23.82
C ALA A 190 -16.52 42.32 22.42
N TYR A 191 -17.13 41.53 21.52
CA TYR A 191 -17.53 41.94 20.18
C TYR A 191 -18.75 41.14 19.70
N ASN A 192 -19.54 41.74 18.79
CA ASN A 192 -20.80 41.14 18.31
C ASN A 192 -20.64 40.04 17.25
N THR A 193 -19.43 39.85 16.72
CA THR A 193 -19.16 38.79 15.74
C THR A 193 -18.24 37.75 16.33
N CYS A 194 -18.56 36.48 16.13
CA CYS A 194 -17.68 35.37 16.50
C CYS A 194 -17.27 34.51 15.30
N GLY A 195 -16.25 33.69 15.51
CA GLY A 195 -15.78 32.67 14.57
C GLY A 195 -14.80 31.73 15.25
N TYR A 196 -14.39 30.69 14.52
CA TYR A 196 -13.60 29.58 15.06
C TYR A 196 -12.20 29.58 14.46
N VAL A 197 -11.19 29.50 15.33
CA VAL A 197 -9.77 29.59 14.96
C VAL A 197 -9.36 28.39 14.13
N ILE A 198 -8.67 28.65 13.02
CA ILE A 198 -7.92 27.66 12.26
C ILE A 198 -6.48 28.14 12.07
N LYS A 199 -5.55 27.35 12.57
CA LYS A 199 -4.11 27.66 12.58
C LYS A 199 -3.41 27.13 11.33
N TRP A 200 -3.99 26.11 10.70
CA TRP A 200 -3.47 25.37 9.55
C TRP A 200 -2.19 24.59 9.83
N GLY A 201 -2.26 23.30 9.55
CA GLY A 201 -1.06 22.53 9.26
C GLY A 201 -0.58 22.73 7.80
N LEU A 202 0.29 23.71 7.57
CA LEU A 202 1.50 23.76 6.70
C LEU A 202 1.53 23.36 5.20
N GLY A 203 2.60 23.85 4.55
CA GLY A 203 3.10 23.49 3.20
C GLY A 203 3.68 24.71 2.44
N VAL A 204 2.89 25.79 2.38
CA VAL A 204 3.31 27.09 1.83
C VAL A 204 3.36 28.09 2.97
N ARG A 205 4.38 28.95 3.06
CA ARG A 205 4.52 30.01 4.10
C ARG A 205 3.22 30.82 4.17
N LYS A 206 2.30 30.48 5.07
CA LYS A 206 1.09 31.27 5.34
C LYS A 206 1.48 32.43 6.23
N GLU A 207 1.03 33.63 5.87
CA GLU A 207 1.39 34.85 6.61
C GLU A 207 0.49 35.07 7.83
N HIS A 208 -0.71 34.50 7.82
CA HIS A 208 -1.75 34.75 8.83
C HIS A 208 -2.48 33.47 9.23
N PHE A 209 -2.95 33.43 10.48
CA PHE A 209 -3.99 32.50 10.92
C PHE A 209 -5.36 32.98 10.40
N HIS A 210 -6.38 32.13 10.53
CA HIS A 210 -7.72 32.48 10.08
C HIS A 210 -8.77 32.18 11.16
N ALA A 211 -9.90 32.87 11.06
CA ALA A 211 -11.12 32.52 11.77
C ALA A 211 -12.20 32.18 10.74
N PHE A 212 -12.92 31.09 10.97
CA PHE A 212 -14.04 30.67 10.12
C PHE A 212 -15.32 31.13 10.79
N LYS A 213 -16.06 32.00 10.10
CA LYS A 213 -17.36 32.51 10.54
C LYS A 213 -18.46 31.72 9.84
N ALA A 214 -19.39 31.14 10.60
CA ALA A 214 -20.54 30.44 10.04
C ALA A 214 -21.36 31.35 9.12
N SER A 215 -21.82 30.79 8.02
CA SER A 215 -22.91 31.35 7.21
C SER A 215 -24.22 30.66 7.56
N ASN A 216 -25.34 31.13 7.01
CA ASN A 216 -26.66 30.52 7.26
C ASN A 216 -26.93 29.29 6.38
N LYS A 217 -25.97 28.84 5.56
CA LYS A 217 -26.17 27.77 4.59
C LYS A 217 -25.65 26.43 5.10
N VAL A 218 -26.55 25.48 5.31
CA VAL A 218 -26.20 24.08 5.61
C VAL A 218 -25.80 23.38 4.32
N VAL A 219 -24.62 22.76 4.33
CA VAL A 219 -24.05 22.00 3.20
C VAL A 219 -24.51 20.55 3.25
N LYS A 220 -24.45 19.91 4.42
CA LYS A 220 -24.89 18.53 4.63
C LYS A 220 -25.39 18.35 6.06
N LYS A 221 -26.52 17.65 6.23
CA LYS A 221 -27.10 17.28 7.52
C LYS A 221 -26.81 15.81 7.82
N ASN A 222 -26.93 15.42 9.10
CA ASN A 222 -26.91 14.04 9.57
C ASN A 222 -25.69 13.25 9.09
N MET A 223 -24.51 13.84 9.23
CA MET A 223 -23.25 13.16 8.94
C MET A 223 -22.92 12.18 10.07
N GLU A 224 -22.44 10.98 9.74
CA GLU A 224 -22.01 10.04 10.77
C GLU A 224 -20.67 10.45 11.38
N ALA A 225 -20.63 10.63 12.70
CA ALA A 225 -19.44 11.07 13.42
C ALA A 225 -18.26 10.10 13.25
N ALA A 226 -18.52 8.78 13.22
CA ALA A 226 -17.49 7.77 13.00
C ALA A 226 -16.86 7.89 11.61
N ALA A 227 -17.67 8.05 10.56
CA ALA A 227 -17.18 8.25 9.19
C ALA A 227 -16.36 9.54 9.05
N VAL A 228 -16.85 10.64 9.62
CA VAL A 228 -16.15 11.94 9.66
C VAL A 228 -14.80 11.82 10.39
N LYS A 229 -14.76 11.09 11.49
CA LYS A 229 -13.52 10.80 12.23
C LYS A 229 -12.53 9.99 11.39
N ASN A 230 -12.99 8.91 10.75
CA ASN A 230 -12.13 8.06 9.92
C ASN A 230 -11.55 8.82 8.72
N MET A 231 -12.36 9.66 8.06
CA MET A 231 -11.87 10.53 6.99
C MET A 231 -10.79 11.49 7.48
N MET A 232 -10.99 12.11 8.66
CA MET A 232 -10.01 13.04 9.22
C MET A 232 -8.72 12.35 9.66
N ASP A 233 -8.82 11.17 10.28
CA ASP A 233 -7.66 10.35 10.64
C ASP A 233 -6.87 9.97 9.36
N ALA A 234 -7.55 9.48 8.32
CA ALA A 234 -6.91 9.08 7.06
C ALA A 234 -6.20 10.24 6.34
N ILE A 235 -6.86 11.40 6.20
CA ILE A 235 -6.27 12.55 5.49
C ILE A 235 -5.04 13.08 6.24
N VAL A 236 -5.12 13.23 7.57
CA VAL A 236 -4.02 13.75 8.40
C VAL A 236 -2.84 12.78 8.42
N THR A 237 -3.09 11.48 8.61
CA THR A 237 -2.05 10.45 8.54
C THR A 237 -1.34 10.49 7.18
N SER A 238 -2.08 10.67 6.08
CA SER A 238 -1.48 10.81 4.74
C SER A 238 -0.56 12.03 4.57
N TYR A 239 -0.66 13.03 5.45
CA TYR A 239 0.26 14.16 5.50
C TYR A 239 1.47 13.84 6.39
N ILE A 240 1.22 13.31 7.59
CA ILE A 240 2.26 12.96 8.57
C ILE A 240 3.26 11.94 8.00
N GLU A 241 2.79 10.95 7.26
CA GLU A 241 3.65 9.87 6.73
C GLU A 241 4.44 10.27 5.47
N GLN A 242 4.41 11.54 5.05
CA GLN A 242 5.17 11.98 3.89
C GLN A 242 6.67 12.00 4.21
N PRO A 243 7.55 11.36 3.42
CA PRO A 243 8.98 11.28 3.71
C PRO A 243 9.71 12.63 3.85
N SER A 244 9.12 13.69 3.29
CA SER A 244 9.62 15.05 3.20
C SER A 244 8.97 16.03 4.18
N ILE A 245 8.12 15.55 5.10
CA ILE A 245 7.49 16.42 6.10
C ILE A 245 8.54 17.05 7.03
N LYS A 246 8.32 18.31 7.41
CA LYS A 246 9.15 19.01 8.40
C LYS A 246 8.61 18.77 9.81
N SER A 247 9.46 18.86 10.84
CA SER A 247 9.01 18.68 12.24
C SER A 247 7.88 19.62 12.64
N ASN A 248 8.04 20.93 12.38
CA ASN A 248 6.96 21.90 12.60
C ASN A 248 5.71 21.53 11.81
N ASP A 249 5.92 20.88 10.65
CA ASP A 249 4.82 20.46 9.81
C ASP A 249 4.01 19.31 10.45
N GLU A 250 4.73 18.32 10.93
CA GLU A 250 4.17 17.19 11.64
C GLU A 250 3.42 17.62 12.92
N ASP A 251 4.01 18.53 13.71
CA ASP A 251 3.44 19.00 14.97
C ASP A 251 2.10 19.71 14.81
N ALA A 252 1.95 20.55 13.77
CA ALA A 252 0.68 21.26 13.57
C ALA A 252 -0.43 20.31 13.09
N TYR A 253 -0.12 19.31 12.26
CA TYR A 253 -1.09 18.28 11.87
C TYR A 253 -1.52 17.44 13.07
N LYS A 254 -0.58 17.03 13.94
CA LYS A 254 -0.90 16.33 15.20
C LYS A 254 -1.76 17.18 16.13
N SER A 255 -1.44 18.48 16.26
CA SER A 255 -2.21 19.41 17.10
C SER A 255 -3.64 19.63 16.57
N TYR A 256 -3.80 19.80 15.26
CA TYR A 256 -5.11 19.92 14.61
C TYR A 256 -5.96 18.66 14.86
N LEU A 257 -5.38 17.47 14.64
CA LEU A 257 -6.08 16.20 14.82
C LEU A 257 -6.49 15.97 16.29
N SER A 258 -5.63 16.36 17.23
CA SER A 258 -5.95 16.33 18.67
C SER A 258 -7.16 17.21 18.99
N SER A 259 -7.17 18.45 18.48
CA SER A 259 -8.29 19.38 18.68
C SER A 259 -9.58 18.89 18.05
N PHE A 260 -9.50 18.31 16.84
CA PHE A 260 -10.63 17.69 16.16
C PHE A 260 -11.21 16.51 16.95
N LYS A 261 -10.35 15.65 17.52
CA LYS A 261 -10.80 14.51 18.34
C LYS A 261 -11.52 14.96 19.61
N LYS A 262 -11.07 16.05 20.26
CA LYS A 262 -11.79 16.66 21.39
C LYS A 262 -13.17 17.18 20.95
N PHE A 263 -13.25 17.85 19.80
CA PHE A 263 -14.52 18.31 19.23
C PHE A 263 -15.51 17.15 18.99
N ILE A 264 -15.08 16.07 18.32
CA ILE A 264 -15.95 14.92 18.04
C ILE A 264 -16.46 14.25 19.32
N LYS A 265 -15.70 14.32 20.43
CA LYS A 265 -16.11 13.81 21.74
C LYS A 265 -17.07 14.73 22.50
N GLY A 266 -17.24 15.98 22.08
CA GLY A 266 -17.99 17.00 22.82
C GLY A 266 -17.16 17.75 23.87
N ASP A 267 -15.84 17.60 23.90
CA ASP A 267 -14.93 18.25 24.86
C ASP A 267 -14.52 19.69 24.42
N LYS A 268 -15.11 20.20 23.33
CA LYS A 268 -14.84 21.52 22.75
C LYS A 268 -16.13 22.20 22.32
N GLU A 269 -15.99 23.43 21.82
CA GLU A 269 -17.05 24.21 21.17
C GLU A 269 -17.89 23.39 20.18
N ALA A 270 -19.18 23.73 20.05
CA ALA A 270 -20.12 23.04 19.16
C ALA A 270 -19.74 23.09 17.66
N TYR A 271 -18.77 23.92 17.28
CA TYR A 271 -18.31 24.04 15.90
C TYR A 271 -16.80 23.79 15.75
N PHE A 272 -16.41 23.20 14.63
CA PHE A 272 -15.00 22.97 14.30
C PHE A 272 -14.66 23.30 12.84
N PRO A 273 -13.60 24.09 12.58
CA PRO A 273 -13.26 24.54 11.23
C PRO A 273 -12.62 23.44 10.38
N VAL A 274 -13.22 23.24 9.20
CA VAL A 274 -12.76 22.30 8.17
C VAL A 274 -12.84 22.95 6.80
N ASN A 275 -12.08 22.44 5.84
CA ASN A 275 -12.32 22.76 4.44
C ASN A 275 -13.08 21.58 3.84
N TYR A 276 -14.05 21.85 2.96
CA TYR A 276 -14.86 20.82 2.36
C TYR A 276 -14.92 20.93 0.85
N SER A 277 -15.25 19.82 0.21
CA SER A 277 -15.65 19.81 -1.19
C SER A 277 -16.81 18.85 -1.39
N VAL A 278 -17.68 19.16 -2.35
CA VAL A 278 -18.84 18.34 -2.71
C VAL A 278 -18.69 17.88 -4.16
N VAL A 279 -18.97 16.61 -4.41
CA VAL A 279 -19.02 16.01 -5.76
C VAL A 279 -20.40 15.38 -5.97
N GLY A 280 -21.06 15.71 -7.09
CA GLY A 280 -22.34 15.13 -7.48
C GLY A 280 -23.52 15.37 -6.51
N ASN A 281 -23.39 16.33 -5.60
CA ASN A 281 -24.29 16.66 -4.45
C ASN A 281 -24.25 15.70 -3.25
N ASP A 282 -23.66 14.52 -3.39
CA ASP A 282 -23.72 13.49 -2.34
C ASP A 282 -22.40 13.28 -1.61
N ILE A 283 -21.28 13.33 -2.33
CA ILE A 283 -19.97 12.99 -1.77
C ILE A 283 -19.34 14.24 -1.17
N VAL A 284 -19.23 14.25 0.15
CA VAL A 284 -18.62 15.34 0.93
C VAL A 284 -17.24 14.90 1.40
N SER A 285 -16.20 15.53 0.88
CA SER A 285 -14.83 15.37 1.40
C SER A 285 -14.52 16.52 2.35
N ILE A 286 -13.92 16.21 3.50
CA ILE A 286 -13.43 17.19 4.48
C ILE A 286 -11.91 17.10 4.62
N ALA A 287 -11.27 18.24 4.91
CA ALA A 287 -9.84 18.35 5.00
C ALA A 287 -9.38 19.51 5.90
N PRO A 288 -8.17 19.41 6.49
CA PRO A 288 -7.57 20.51 7.25
C PRO A 288 -7.11 21.67 6.35
N ALA A 289 -6.95 21.45 5.04
CA ALA A 289 -6.32 22.38 4.10
C ALA A 289 -7.25 22.77 2.93
N THR A 290 -7.11 23.99 2.40
CA THR A 290 -7.85 24.48 1.22
C THR A 290 -7.42 23.78 -0.08
N PHE A 291 -6.14 23.50 -0.24
CA PHE A 291 -5.63 22.68 -1.34
C PHE A 291 -5.20 21.35 -0.73
N SER A 292 -6.04 20.34 -0.91
CA SER A 292 -5.89 19.10 -0.17
C SER A 292 -6.04 17.86 -1.04
N LYS A 293 -6.22 16.72 -0.39
CA LYS A 293 -6.53 15.44 -1.01
C LYS A 293 -7.97 15.09 -0.64
N GLU A 294 -8.60 14.27 -1.47
CA GLU A 294 -9.89 13.66 -1.18
C GLU A 294 -9.66 12.28 -0.57
N VAL A 295 -10.40 12.00 0.49
CA VAL A 295 -10.52 10.66 1.07
C VAL A 295 -11.72 9.99 0.42
N SER A 296 -11.60 8.71 0.08
CA SER A 296 -12.73 7.94 -0.42
C SER A 296 -13.87 7.92 0.58
N SER A 297 -15.10 7.79 0.08
CA SER A 297 -16.30 7.70 0.91
C SER A 297 -16.43 6.37 1.67
N ARG A 298 -15.71 5.34 1.20
CA ARG A 298 -15.75 3.96 1.70
C ARG A 298 -14.33 3.45 1.96
N SER A 299 -14.20 2.42 2.80
CA SER A 299 -12.92 1.79 3.09
C SER A 299 -12.48 0.85 1.96
N LEU A 300 -11.21 0.42 1.98
CA LEU A 300 -10.73 -0.60 1.05
C LEU A 300 -11.48 -1.93 1.22
N SER A 301 -11.95 -2.24 2.42
CA SER A 301 -12.81 -3.40 2.71
C SER A 301 -14.12 -3.33 1.95
N ASP A 302 -14.79 -2.17 1.97
CA ASP A 302 -16.02 -1.97 1.22
C ASP A 302 -15.80 -2.19 -0.29
N TYR A 303 -14.70 -1.68 -0.84
CA TYR A 303 -14.35 -1.85 -2.26
C TYR A 303 -13.95 -3.28 -2.63
N ALA A 304 -13.49 -4.09 -1.67
CA ALA A 304 -13.26 -5.52 -1.90
C ALA A 304 -14.59 -6.32 -1.93
N GLY A 305 -15.67 -5.78 -1.35
CA GLY A 305 -17.00 -6.36 -1.38
C GLY A 305 -17.03 -7.78 -0.84
N VAL A 306 -17.47 -8.75 -1.65
CA VAL A 306 -17.55 -10.16 -1.24
C VAL A 306 -16.20 -10.78 -0.88
N PHE A 307 -15.08 -10.16 -1.26
CA PHE A 307 -13.72 -10.66 -1.00
C PHE A 307 -13.12 -10.20 0.33
N THR A 308 -13.86 -9.46 1.16
CA THR A 308 -13.45 -9.20 2.55
C THR A 308 -13.17 -10.49 3.32
N PRO A 309 -12.29 -10.42 4.35
CA PRO A 309 -12.03 -11.55 5.24
C PRO A 309 -13.32 -12.22 5.75
N CYS A 310 -13.28 -13.55 5.92
CA CYS A 310 -14.48 -14.31 6.26
C CYS A 310 -14.90 -14.13 7.73
N GLU A 311 -16.16 -13.79 7.99
CA GLU A 311 -16.71 -13.61 9.36
C GLU A 311 -17.33 -14.89 9.93
N GLU A 312 -18.27 -15.51 9.22
CA GLU A 312 -18.91 -16.78 9.62
C GLU A 312 -18.63 -17.86 8.58
N GLU A 313 -19.19 -17.73 7.37
CA GLU A 313 -18.95 -18.65 6.27
C GLU A 313 -17.50 -18.56 5.77
N LEU A 314 -16.77 -19.68 5.86
CA LEU A 314 -15.38 -19.76 5.45
C LEU A 314 -15.23 -19.94 3.94
N CYS A 315 -14.20 -19.35 3.37
CA CYS A 315 -13.68 -19.69 2.04
C CYS A 315 -12.64 -20.83 2.14
N PRO A 316 -12.23 -21.46 1.03
CA PRO A 316 -11.23 -22.55 1.05
C PRO A 316 -9.94 -22.19 1.79
N ALA A 317 -9.40 -20.97 1.61
CA ALA A 317 -8.17 -20.57 2.27
C ALA A 317 -8.32 -20.40 3.79
N CYS A 318 -9.40 -19.79 4.27
CA CYS A 318 -9.66 -19.65 5.71
C CYS A 318 -9.94 -20.99 6.38
N ASP A 319 -10.57 -21.92 5.65
CA ASP A 319 -10.81 -23.28 6.13
C ASP A 319 -9.51 -24.06 6.35
N LEU A 320 -8.57 -23.95 5.41
CA LEU A 320 -7.29 -24.68 5.41
C LEU A 320 -6.21 -24.01 6.27
N PHE A 321 -5.95 -22.72 6.08
CA PHE A 321 -4.89 -21.97 6.76
C PHE A 321 -5.32 -21.38 8.10
N GLY A 322 -6.62 -21.44 8.41
CA GLY A 322 -7.21 -20.79 9.58
C GLY A 322 -7.45 -19.29 9.39
N LYS A 323 -8.15 -18.71 10.38
CA LYS A 323 -8.44 -17.28 10.48
C LYS A 323 -8.41 -16.79 11.92
N ILE A 324 -8.21 -15.49 12.07
CA ILE A 324 -8.26 -14.76 13.34
C ILE A 324 -9.59 -13.99 13.44
N GLY A 325 -9.98 -13.58 14.65
CA GLY A 325 -11.24 -12.87 14.94
C GLY A 325 -12.11 -13.64 15.94
N ASP A 326 -13.33 -13.15 16.18
CA ASP A 326 -14.23 -13.69 17.21
C ASP A 326 -14.59 -15.16 16.99
N ASN A 327 -14.69 -15.58 15.71
CA ASN A 327 -14.87 -16.97 15.29
C ASN A 327 -13.55 -17.57 14.76
N ALA A 328 -12.47 -17.46 15.55
CA ALA A 328 -11.16 -17.95 15.15
C ALA A 328 -11.17 -19.45 14.81
N LYS A 329 -10.39 -19.83 13.79
CA LYS A 329 -10.22 -21.22 13.37
C LYS A 329 -8.73 -21.53 13.23
N GLY A 330 -8.30 -22.63 13.85
CA GLY A 330 -6.94 -23.15 13.74
C GLY A 330 -6.60 -23.59 12.31
N SER A 331 -5.32 -23.46 11.95
CA SER A 331 -4.79 -23.98 10.70
C SER A 331 -4.81 -25.51 10.71
N ARG A 332 -5.15 -26.15 9.59
CA ARG A 332 -5.01 -27.61 9.39
C ARG A 332 -3.68 -28.02 8.78
N ILE A 333 -2.80 -27.04 8.58
CA ILE A 333 -1.47 -27.24 8.00
C ILE A 333 -0.40 -26.50 8.78
N ARG A 334 0.81 -27.04 8.78
CA ARG A 334 1.99 -26.45 9.39
C ARG A 334 3.20 -26.61 8.48
N PHE A 335 3.84 -25.49 8.15
CA PHE A 335 5.11 -25.47 7.46
C PHE A 335 6.25 -25.60 8.47
N SER A 336 7.23 -26.47 8.21
CA SER A 336 8.52 -26.42 8.90
C SER A 336 9.34 -25.24 8.39
N ASP A 337 10.34 -24.84 9.17
CA ASP A 337 11.45 -24.07 8.62
C ASP A 337 12.16 -24.92 7.55
N MET A 338 12.76 -24.25 6.56
CA MET A 338 13.49 -24.91 5.50
C MET A 338 14.99 -24.74 5.69
N TYR A 339 15.72 -25.84 5.54
CA TYR A 339 17.16 -25.92 5.75
C TYR A 339 17.89 -26.02 4.42
N VAL A 340 18.98 -25.27 4.30
CA VAL A 340 19.79 -25.23 3.08
C VAL A 340 20.52 -26.55 2.84
N GLU A 341 20.71 -26.92 1.58
CA GLU A 341 21.63 -28.01 1.22
C GLU A 341 23.08 -27.62 1.57
N LYS A 342 23.80 -28.53 2.22
CA LYS A 342 25.15 -28.26 2.71
C LYS A 342 26.13 -27.96 1.57
N LEU A 343 26.83 -26.84 1.67
CA LEU A 343 27.99 -26.47 0.88
C LEU A 343 29.26 -26.43 1.73
N ASP A 344 30.42 -26.31 1.08
CA ASP A 344 31.75 -26.32 1.72
C ASP A 344 31.94 -25.24 2.81
N SER A 345 31.21 -24.12 2.70
CA SER A 345 31.22 -23.07 3.72
C SER A 345 29.99 -22.19 3.65
N ASN A 346 29.60 -21.60 4.78
CA ASN A 346 28.47 -20.64 4.86
C ASN A 346 28.63 -19.47 3.89
N LYS A 347 29.86 -18.97 3.70
CA LYS A 347 30.16 -17.89 2.75
C LYS A 347 29.67 -18.22 1.33
N SER A 348 29.69 -19.49 0.96
CA SER A 348 29.32 -19.97 -0.38
C SER A 348 27.85 -19.77 -0.72
N TYR A 349 26.97 -19.55 0.27
CA TYR A 349 25.56 -19.27 0.04
C TYR A 349 25.31 -17.81 -0.38
N TYR A 350 26.21 -16.90 -0.09
CA TYR A 350 25.93 -15.46 -0.19
C TYR A 350 26.52 -14.85 -1.46
N VAL A 351 25.82 -13.83 -1.99
CA VAL A 351 26.27 -13.12 -3.19
C VAL A 351 27.56 -12.34 -2.91
N LYS A 352 27.58 -11.60 -1.80
CA LYS A 352 28.68 -10.75 -1.30
C LYS A 352 28.55 -10.63 0.22
N ASP A 353 29.53 -10.02 0.87
CA ASP A 353 29.47 -9.74 2.31
C ASP A 353 28.25 -8.87 2.65
N PHE A 354 28.02 -7.77 1.93
CA PHE A 354 26.76 -7.03 1.97
C PHE A 354 26.65 -6.12 0.75
N VAL A 355 25.43 -5.66 0.47
CA VAL A 355 25.09 -4.76 -0.64
C VAL A 355 24.04 -3.75 -0.20
N THR A 356 24.13 -2.52 -0.68
CA THR A 356 23.05 -1.53 -0.54
C THR A 356 22.10 -1.67 -1.72
N ILE A 357 20.81 -1.88 -1.47
CA ILE A 357 19.79 -1.97 -2.53
C ILE A 357 19.11 -0.61 -2.75
N ASP A 358 18.41 -0.46 -3.86
CA ASP A 358 17.59 0.72 -4.13
C ASP A 358 16.37 0.82 -3.20
N ASN A 359 15.75 2.00 -3.18
CA ASN A 359 14.58 2.30 -2.37
C ASN A 359 13.44 1.31 -2.67
N LEU A 360 12.92 0.66 -1.64
CA LEU A 360 11.74 -0.18 -1.77
C LEU A 360 10.50 0.68 -1.49
N SER A 361 9.68 0.88 -2.52
CA SER A 361 8.40 1.57 -2.36
C SER A 361 7.37 0.66 -1.70
N SER A 362 6.65 1.19 -0.72
CA SER A 362 5.45 0.57 -0.16
C SER A 362 4.29 0.57 -1.17
N PRO A 363 3.30 -0.33 -1.02
CA PRO A 363 2.03 -0.22 -1.74
C PRO A 363 1.41 1.16 -1.57
N LYS A 364 0.89 1.74 -2.66
CA LYS A 364 0.25 3.07 -2.65
C LYS A 364 -1.17 2.94 -3.17
N ILE A 365 -2.12 2.61 -2.30
CA ILE A 365 -3.55 2.50 -2.65
C ILE A 365 -4.12 3.81 -3.23
N SER A 366 -3.50 4.94 -2.92
CA SER A 366 -3.78 6.24 -3.53
C SER A 366 -3.45 6.34 -5.02
N ASN A 367 -2.64 5.42 -5.56
CA ASN A 367 -2.27 5.35 -6.97
C ASN A 367 -3.35 4.60 -7.78
N VAL A 368 -4.52 5.24 -7.91
CA VAL A 368 -5.66 4.72 -8.69
C VAL A 368 -5.32 4.36 -10.13
N ASP A 369 -4.29 4.99 -10.71
CA ASP A 369 -3.79 4.71 -12.06
C ASP A 369 -3.41 3.23 -12.22
N PHE A 370 -2.89 2.62 -11.14
CA PHE A 370 -2.38 1.25 -11.11
C PHE A 370 -3.22 0.32 -10.22
N TYR A 371 -3.97 0.84 -9.25
CA TYR A 371 -4.72 0.03 -8.29
C TYR A 371 -6.21 -0.16 -8.64
N LEU A 372 -6.78 0.71 -9.49
CA LEU A 372 -8.16 0.61 -9.95
C LEU A 372 -8.24 0.20 -11.43
N VAL A 373 -9.32 -0.50 -11.77
CA VAL A 373 -9.69 -0.74 -13.16
C VAL A 373 -10.14 0.59 -13.76
N LYS A 374 -9.48 1.03 -14.84
CA LYS A 374 -9.85 2.25 -15.56
C LYS A 374 -11.30 2.13 -16.08
N PRO A 375 -12.21 3.06 -15.72
CA PRO A 375 -13.54 3.09 -16.32
C PRO A 375 -13.47 3.39 -17.82
N LYS A 376 -14.43 2.85 -18.58
CA LYS A 376 -14.47 3.04 -20.04
C LYS A 376 -14.54 4.53 -20.37
N ASN A 377 -13.72 4.96 -21.33
CA ASN A 377 -13.60 6.36 -21.78
C ASN A 377 -13.19 7.39 -20.71
N ALA A 378 -12.83 6.99 -19.50
CA ALA A 378 -12.45 7.92 -18.46
C ALA A 378 -11.15 8.66 -18.79
N ASP A 379 -11.19 9.98 -18.62
CA ASP A 379 -10.05 10.87 -18.65
C ASP A 379 -9.33 10.88 -17.30
N PHE A 380 -10.07 10.69 -16.21
CA PHE A 380 -9.58 10.63 -14.83
C PHE A 380 -10.54 9.80 -13.98
N TRP A 381 -10.04 9.15 -12.94
CA TRP A 381 -10.87 8.36 -12.01
C TRP A 381 -10.33 8.41 -10.59
N THR A 382 -11.24 8.24 -9.64
CA THR A 382 -10.99 8.03 -8.21
C THR A 382 -11.70 6.75 -7.77
N TYR A 383 -11.79 6.51 -6.46
CA TYR A 383 -12.60 5.44 -5.91
C TYR A 383 -14.11 5.72 -6.01
N ASP A 384 -14.54 6.98 -5.99
CA ASP A 384 -15.97 7.34 -5.89
C ASP A 384 -16.55 8.03 -7.15
N TYR A 385 -15.70 8.51 -8.06
CA TYR A 385 -16.14 9.15 -9.31
C TYR A 385 -15.10 9.04 -10.41
N TYR A 386 -15.55 9.15 -11.66
CA TYR A 386 -14.69 9.35 -12.81
C TYR A 386 -15.12 10.57 -13.63
N ILE A 387 -14.23 10.99 -14.52
CA ILE A 387 -14.42 12.13 -15.39
C ILE A 387 -14.33 11.65 -16.82
N GLU A 388 -15.36 11.94 -17.61
CA GLU A 388 -15.40 11.71 -19.06
C GLU A 388 -15.71 13.05 -19.74
N ARG A 389 -14.78 13.54 -20.58
CA ARG A 389 -14.94 14.79 -21.35
C ARG A 389 -15.35 15.99 -20.47
N GLY A 390 -14.76 16.06 -19.27
CA GLY A 390 -15.01 17.12 -18.29
C GLY A 390 -16.31 16.99 -17.50
N LYS A 391 -17.09 15.92 -17.70
CA LYS A 391 -18.29 15.61 -16.89
C LYS A 391 -17.94 14.63 -15.79
N ILE A 392 -18.46 14.85 -14.60
CA ILE A 392 -18.26 13.99 -13.43
C ILE A 392 -19.37 12.93 -13.39
N HIS A 393 -18.98 11.68 -13.19
CA HIS A 393 -19.87 10.54 -13.04
C HIS A 393 -19.55 9.84 -11.72
N LEU A 394 -20.52 9.74 -10.82
CA LEU A 394 -20.38 8.96 -9.59
C LEU A 394 -20.35 7.47 -9.95
N TYR A 395 -19.50 6.69 -9.29
CA TYR A 395 -19.42 5.25 -9.45
C TYR A 395 -18.66 4.60 -8.30
N ASP A 396 -18.82 3.29 -8.13
CA ASP A 396 -17.95 2.50 -7.24
C ASP A 396 -16.72 2.00 -8.01
N GLY A 397 -15.54 2.45 -7.60
CA GLY A 397 -14.26 2.02 -8.16
C GLY A 397 -14.03 0.53 -7.99
N SER A 398 -13.55 -0.14 -9.04
CA SER A 398 -13.23 -1.57 -9.00
C SER A 398 -11.74 -1.80 -8.76
N LEU A 399 -11.40 -2.57 -7.73
CA LEU A 399 -10.02 -3.00 -7.47
C LEU A 399 -9.50 -3.88 -8.61
N ARG A 400 -8.22 -3.72 -8.98
CA ARG A 400 -7.61 -4.59 -10.01
C ARG A 400 -7.37 -6.04 -9.55
N GLY A 401 -7.27 -6.27 -8.24
CA GLY A 401 -7.23 -7.60 -7.63
C GLY A 401 -6.00 -7.87 -6.78
N ARG A 402 -5.44 -9.08 -6.86
CA ARG A 402 -4.33 -9.54 -6.00
C ARG A 402 -2.99 -9.20 -6.62
N LYS A 403 -2.14 -8.49 -5.87
CA LYS A 403 -0.84 -8.01 -6.33
C LYS A 403 0.18 -9.15 -6.45
N TYR A 404 0.75 -9.35 -7.63
CA TYR A 404 1.83 -10.30 -7.93
C TYR A 404 3.01 -9.60 -8.59
N TYR A 405 4.23 -10.11 -8.40
CA TYR A 405 5.44 -9.54 -8.98
C TYR A 405 5.92 -10.39 -10.15
N TRP A 406 6.35 -9.73 -11.23
CA TRP A 406 6.98 -10.41 -12.35
C TRP A 406 8.34 -11.00 -11.95
N HIS A 407 8.75 -12.05 -12.64
CA HIS A 407 10.10 -12.61 -12.52
C HIS A 407 11.07 -11.85 -13.40
N HIS A 408 12.14 -11.35 -12.78
CA HIS A 408 13.26 -10.73 -13.47
C HIS A 408 14.18 -11.80 -14.03
N HIS A 409 14.81 -11.48 -15.17
CA HIS A 409 15.90 -12.29 -15.70
C HIS A 409 17.09 -12.22 -14.73
N PRO A 410 17.69 -13.34 -14.32
CA PRO A 410 18.72 -13.31 -13.29
C PRO A 410 19.92 -12.43 -13.66
N GLU A 411 20.30 -12.40 -14.94
CA GLU A 411 21.37 -11.56 -15.47
C GLU A 411 21.07 -10.05 -15.40
N SER A 412 19.81 -9.66 -15.20
CA SER A 412 19.40 -8.25 -15.07
C SER A 412 19.53 -7.72 -13.64
N ILE A 413 19.78 -8.60 -12.67
CA ILE A 413 19.86 -8.22 -11.25
C ILE A 413 21.32 -7.89 -10.93
N SER A 414 21.60 -6.60 -10.75
CA SER A 414 22.91 -6.14 -10.33
C SER A 414 22.83 -5.37 -9.01
N PHE A 415 23.82 -5.60 -8.15
CA PHE A 415 24.01 -4.84 -6.92
C PHE A 415 25.05 -3.75 -7.17
N ASN A 416 24.59 -2.64 -7.76
CA ASN A 416 25.42 -1.46 -8.02
C ASN A 416 25.73 -0.72 -6.71
N ASN A 417 26.76 0.13 -6.72
CA ASN A 417 27.07 0.97 -5.56
C ASN A 417 26.03 2.07 -5.38
N VAL A 418 24.98 1.77 -4.63
CA VAL A 418 23.92 2.72 -4.26
C VAL A 418 24.32 3.46 -2.97
N LYS A 419 24.15 4.79 -2.96
CA LYS A 419 24.39 5.60 -1.76
C LYS A 419 23.36 5.25 -0.67
N ARG A 420 23.82 5.04 0.55
CA ARG A 420 22.95 4.80 1.72
C ARG A 420 22.12 6.05 2.04
N THR A 421 20.84 5.84 2.29
CA THR A 421 19.86 6.85 2.70
C THR A 421 18.87 6.25 3.70
N LYS A 422 18.06 7.09 4.35
CA LYS A 422 16.94 6.63 5.19
C LYS A 422 15.84 5.85 4.45
N LEU A 423 15.85 5.84 3.11
CA LEU A 423 14.80 5.23 2.27
C LEU A 423 15.21 3.87 1.68
N ASN A 424 16.50 3.52 1.77
CA ASN A 424 17.02 2.23 1.34
C ASN A 424 17.67 1.47 2.48
N LYS A 425 18.17 0.27 2.17
CA LYS A 425 18.68 -0.69 3.15
C LYS A 425 19.95 -1.37 2.64
N THR A 426 20.82 -1.74 3.57
CA THR A 426 21.96 -2.63 3.32
C THR A 426 21.58 -4.05 3.71
N ILE A 427 21.84 -5.04 2.86
CA ILE A 427 21.44 -6.43 3.05
C ILE A 427 22.56 -7.40 2.69
N ARG A 428 22.52 -8.63 3.22
CA ARG A 428 23.34 -9.76 2.74
C ARG A 428 22.44 -10.80 2.06
N PRO A 429 22.29 -10.78 0.72
CA PRO A 429 21.42 -11.72 0.01
C PRO A 429 22.11 -13.05 -0.31
N ILE A 430 21.32 -14.11 -0.39
CA ILE A 430 21.74 -15.44 -0.84
C ILE A 430 21.75 -15.47 -2.36
N LYS A 431 22.69 -16.22 -2.95
CA LYS A 431 22.83 -16.37 -4.40
C LYS A 431 21.70 -17.17 -5.05
N GLU A 432 21.62 -17.08 -6.37
CA GLU A 432 20.81 -17.99 -7.17
C GLU A 432 21.35 -19.43 -7.15
N GLY A 433 20.49 -20.42 -7.40
CA GLY A 433 20.86 -21.83 -7.42
C GLY A 433 21.01 -22.48 -6.04
N ILE A 434 20.60 -21.81 -4.96
CA ILE A 434 20.59 -22.40 -3.61
C ILE A 434 19.26 -23.10 -3.36
N THR A 435 19.34 -24.34 -2.87
CA THR A 435 18.18 -25.16 -2.53
C THR A 435 17.99 -25.25 -1.03
N PHE A 436 16.74 -25.12 -0.59
CA PHE A 436 16.30 -25.35 0.79
C PHE A 436 15.25 -26.46 0.81
N ASN A 437 15.33 -27.34 1.78
CA ASN A 437 14.42 -28.48 1.98
C ASN A 437 13.55 -28.25 3.21
N GLY A 438 12.26 -28.56 3.09
CA GLY A 438 11.30 -28.41 4.18
C GLY A 438 10.10 -29.33 4.03
N GLU A 439 9.17 -29.20 4.97
CA GLU A 439 8.04 -30.10 5.11
C GLU A 439 6.74 -29.31 5.35
N LEU A 440 5.65 -29.78 4.75
CA LEU A 440 4.30 -29.31 5.03
C LEU A 440 3.50 -30.45 5.66
N TYR A 441 3.19 -30.30 6.94
CA TYR A 441 2.34 -31.21 7.68
C TYR A 441 0.88 -30.83 7.46
N PHE A 442 0.01 -31.82 7.27
CA PHE A 442 -1.43 -31.62 7.12
C PHE A 442 -2.24 -32.56 8.02
N ASP A 443 -3.36 -32.03 8.53
CA ASP A 443 -4.18 -32.65 9.57
C ASP A 443 -5.67 -32.55 9.21
N GLY A 444 -6.25 -33.66 8.75
CA GLY A 444 -7.67 -33.76 8.44
C GLY A 444 -8.12 -32.84 7.30
N ILE A 445 -7.36 -32.80 6.20
CA ILE A 445 -7.71 -32.04 4.99
C ILE A 445 -8.35 -32.97 3.94
N SER A 446 -9.15 -32.43 3.02
CA SER A 446 -9.69 -33.24 1.92
C SER A 446 -8.61 -33.55 0.86
N LYS A 447 -8.80 -34.62 0.09
CA LYS A 447 -7.98 -34.99 -1.07
C LYS A 447 -7.88 -33.84 -2.06
N LYS A 448 -8.96 -33.08 -2.20
CA LYS A 448 -9.00 -31.87 -3.02
C LYS A 448 -8.01 -30.82 -2.48
N GLN A 449 -8.08 -30.49 -1.18
CA GLN A 449 -7.13 -29.57 -0.56
C GLN A 449 -5.69 -30.07 -0.65
N LEU A 450 -5.45 -31.37 -0.46
CA LEU A 450 -4.14 -32.01 -0.60
C LEU A 450 -3.58 -31.84 -2.02
N ASN A 451 -4.34 -32.18 -3.05
CA ASN A 451 -3.93 -32.01 -4.45
C ASN A 451 -3.64 -30.54 -4.81
N GLN A 452 -4.39 -29.59 -4.24
CA GLN A 452 -4.15 -28.17 -4.43
C GLN A 452 -2.82 -27.72 -3.80
N LEU A 453 -2.51 -28.18 -2.59
CA LEU A 453 -1.22 -27.92 -1.94
C LEU A 453 -0.07 -28.55 -2.71
N ILE A 454 -0.21 -29.80 -3.16
CA ILE A 454 0.78 -30.50 -3.98
C ILE A 454 1.03 -29.73 -5.27
N TYR A 455 -0.01 -29.28 -5.98
CA TYR A 455 0.17 -28.48 -7.19
C TYR A 455 0.98 -27.21 -6.91
N ILE A 456 0.61 -26.44 -5.88
CA ILE A 456 1.29 -25.17 -5.54
C ILE A 456 2.75 -25.39 -5.13
N LEU A 457 3.03 -26.46 -4.38
CA LEU A 457 4.39 -26.82 -3.97
C LEU A 457 5.20 -27.52 -5.08
N ASN A 458 4.60 -27.76 -6.25
CA ASN A 458 5.26 -28.44 -7.37
C ASN A 458 5.17 -27.66 -8.69
N THR A 459 4.85 -26.37 -8.66
CA THR A 459 4.70 -25.54 -9.88
C THR A 459 6.01 -25.39 -10.68
N GLY A 460 7.16 -25.72 -10.07
CA GLY A 460 8.45 -25.69 -10.76
C GLY A 460 8.50 -26.62 -11.97
N LYS A 461 7.75 -27.74 -11.94
CA LYS A 461 7.65 -28.68 -13.08
C LYS A 461 7.00 -28.05 -14.32
N ASP A 462 6.18 -27.03 -14.12
CA ASP A 462 5.47 -26.29 -15.18
C ASP A 462 6.25 -25.03 -15.64
N GLY A 463 7.48 -24.83 -15.15
CA GLY A 463 8.27 -23.63 -15.43
C GLY A 463 7.79 -22.37 -14.72
N LEU A 464 6.93 -22.52 -13.71
CA LEU A 464 6.36 -21.42 -12.93
C LEU A 464 7.14 -21.22 -11.62
N GLY A 465 7.48 -19.96 -11.34
CA GLY A 465 8.12 -19.52 -10.11
C GLY A 465 7.15 -18.83 -9.15
N LEU A 466 7.56 -18.75 -7.90
CA LEU A 466 6.89 -18.00 -6.84
C LEU A 466 7.84 -16.94 -6.27
N LYS A 467 7.28 -15.92 -5.60
CA LYS A 467 8.05 -14.78 -5.06
C LYS A 467 8.11 -14.80 -3.53
N LEU A 468 9.30 -15.01 -2.99
CA LEU A 468 9.59 -15.15 -1.56
C LEU A 468 10.44 -13.99 -1.02
N GLY A 469 10.28 -13.65 0.26
CA GLY A 469 11.12 -12.68 0.93
C GLY A 469 10.99 -11.23 0.45
N MET A 470 12.01 -10.43 0.72
CA MET A 470 12.04 -8.99 0.51
C MET A 470 12.73 -8.62 -0.81
N GLY A 471 12.45 -7.42 -1.33
CA GLY A 471 13.12 -6.89 -2.53
C GLY A 471 12.50 -7.36 -3.86
N LYS A 472 11.30 -7.95 -3.83
CA LYS A 472 10.56 -8.40 -5.02
C LYS A 472 10.50 -7.39 -6.17
N PRO A 473 10.29 -6.07 -5.95
CA PRO A 473 10.31 -5.09 -7.03
C PRO A 473 11.66 -4.94 -7.75
N LEU A 474 12.76 -5.27 -7.07
CA LEU A 474 14.13 -5.23 -7.59
C LEU A 474 14.57 -6.58 -8.17
N GLY A 475 13.64 -7.53 -8.32
CA GLY A 475 13.89 -8.85 -8.91
C GLY A 475 14.33 -9.94 -7.95
N LEU A 476 14.60 -9.61 -6.69
CA LEU A 476 14.92 -10.58 -5.65
C LEU A 476 13.78 -11.57 -5.42
N GLY A 477 14.15 -12.76 -4.94
CA GLY A 477 13.23 -13.73 -4.34
C GLY A 477 12.41 -14.57 -5.31
N SER A 478 12.83 -14.73 -6.56
CA SER A 478 12.24 -15.73 -7.45
C SER A 478 12.69 -17.13 -7.01
N VAL A 479 11.75 -18.03 -6.73
CA VAL A 479 12.03 -19.43 -6.36
C VAL A 479 11.16 -20.39 -7.16
N THR A 480 11.62 -21.62 -7.38
CA THR A 480 10.77 -22.73 -7.85
C THR A 480 10.57 -23.72 -6.72
N CYS A 481 9.36 -24.27 -6.61
CA CYS A 481 9.06 -25.33 -5.65
C CYS A 481 9.02 -26.69 -6.36
N SER A 482 9.52 -27.73 -5.68
CA SER A 482 9.46 -29.12 -6.15
C SER A 482 9.02 -30.03 -5.00
N VAL A 483 8.04 -30.88 -5.24
CA VAL A 483 7.67 -31.95 -4.29
C VAL A 483 8.60 -33.13 -4.53
N SER A 484 9.16 -33.69 -3.46
CA SER A 484 10.00 -34.90 -3.50
C SER A 484 9.27 -36.14 -3.01
N GLY A 485 8.25 -35.97 -2.15
CA GLY A 485 7.46 -37.08 -1.63
C GLY A 485 6.21 -36.60 -0.90
N VAL A 486 5.20 -37.46 -0.87
CA VAL A 486 3.98 -37.25 -0.08
C VAL A 486 3.70 -38.54 0.68
N GLU A 487 3.57 -38.42 1.98
CA GLU A 487 3.26 -39.53 2.88
C GLU A 487 1.90 -39.28 3.53
N GLU A 488 1.03 -40.28 3.46
CA GLU A 488 -0.21 -40.32 4.22
C GLU A 488 -0.06 -41.20 5.45
N ARG A 489 -0.65 -40.75 6.56
CA ARG A 489 -0.65 -41.42 7.85
C ARG A 489 -2.05 -41.84 8.21
N LYS A 490 -2.23 -43.11 8.57
CA LYS A 490 -3.46 -43.66 9.13
C LYS A 490 -3.22 -44.15 10.54
N ILE A 491 -4.11 -43.81 11.45
CA ILE A 491 -4.09 -44.36 12.80
C ILE A 491 -4.73 -45.75 12.76
N VAL A 492 -3.97 -46.75 13.17
CA VAL A 492 -4.42 -48.15 13.24
C VAL A 492 -4.32 -48.63 14.68
N PHE A 493 -5.34 -49.34 15.15
CA PHE A 493 -5.35 -49.99 16.46
C PHE A 493 -4.90 -51.44 16.30
N ASP A 494 -3.78 -51.80 16.92
CA ASP A 494 -3.27 -53.16 16.96
C ASP A 494 -3.08 -53.59 18.41
N GLN A 495 -3.91 -54.54 18.88
CA GLN A 495 -3.82 -55.17 20.20
C GLN A 495 -3.52 -54.16 21.34
N ASP A 496 -4.40 -53.15 21.48
CA ASP A 496 -4.34 -52.06 22.46
C ASP A 496 -3.21 -51.02 22.28
N LYS A 497 -2.49 -51.04 21.15
CA LYS A 497 -1.50 -50.01 20.79
C LYS A 497 -1.94 -49.21 19.57
N VAL A 498 -1.80 -47.89 19.69
CA VAL A 498 -1.96 -46.95 18.57
C VAL A 498 -0.70 -47.01 17.70
N LYS A 499 -0.85 -47.41 16.43
CA LYS A 499 0.23 -47.40 15.43
C LYS A 499 -0.11 -46.42 14.31
N TYR A 500 0.92 -45.84 13.70
CA TYR A 500 0.79 -45.09 12.46
C TYR A 500 1.18 -45.99 11.30
N ASP A 501 0.22 -46.26 10.41
CA ASP A 501 0.50 -46.83 9.10
C ASP A 501 0.82 -45.68 8.14
N VAL A 502 1.98 -45.74 7.50
CA VAL A 502 2.50 -44.70 6.61
C VAL A 502 2.60 -45.25 5.21
N SER A 503 1.93 -44.59 4.27
CA SER A 503 1.90 -45.00 2.86
C SER A 503 2.24 -43.82 1.96
N SER A 504 2.89 -44.11 0.83
CA SER A 504 3.17 -43.09 -0.19
C SER A 504 1.89 -42.72 -0.94
N TYR A 505 1.68 -41.43 -1.16
CA TYR A 505 0.59 -40.92 -2.00
C TYR A 505 1.07 -40.68 -3.43
N ASP A 506 0.38 -41.26 -4.41
CA ASP A 506 0.66 -41.02 -5.82
C ASP A 506 0.09 -39.66 -6.27
N TYR A 507 1.00 -38.74 -6.58
CA TYR A 507 0.68 -37.41 -7.08
C TYR A 507 1.10 -37.16 -8.54
N SER A 508 1.46 -38.22 -9.28
CA SER A 508 1.91 -38.13 -10.68
C SER A 508 0.90 -37.40 -11.58
N ASN A 509 -0.39 -37.62 -11.35
CA ASN A 509 -1.50 -37.06 -12.13
C ASN A 509 -2.03 -35.70 -11.61
N VAL A 510 -1.37 -35.10 -10.60
CA VAL A 510 -1.78 -33.79 -10.07
C VAL A 510 -1.38 -32.68 -11.05
N THR A 511 -2.39 -32.00 -11.58
CA THR A 511 -2.31 -30.87 -12.52
C THR A 511 -3.17 -29.72 -11.98
N TYR A 512 -3.11 -28.55 -12.62
CA TYR A 512 -3.98 -27.44 -12.26
C TYR A 512 -5.46 -27.83 -12.31
N GLU A 513 -5.86 -28.51 -13.39
CA GLU A 513 -7.21 -29.01 -13.63
C GLU A 513 -7.63 -30.08 -12.63
N SER A 514 -6.80 -31.12 -12.43
CA SER A 514 -7.15 -32.23 -11.53
C SER A 514 -7.14 -31.81 -10.05
N ALA A 515 -6.45 -30.73 -9.69
CA ALA A 515 -6.54 -30.09 -8.38
C ALA A 515 -7.82 -29.24 -8.21
N GLY A 516 -8.61 -29.04 -9.26
CA GLY A 516 -9.85 -28.25 -9.21
C GLY A 516 -9.62 -26.79 -8.83
N LEU A 517 -8.54 -26.19 -9.32
CA LEU A 517 -8.19 -24.77 -9.12
C LEU A 517 -8.98 -23.87 -10.10
N SER A 518 -9.11 -22.59 -9.75
CA SER A 518 -9.98 -21.62 -10.42
C SER A 518 -9.63 -21.39 -11.90
N PRO A 519 -10.49 -21.80 -12.84
CA PRO A 519 -10.22 -21.58 -14.27
C PRO A 519 -10.15 -20.09 -14.64
N SER A 520 -10.79 -19.22 -13.84
CA SER A 520 -10.94 -17.79 -14.14
C SER A 520 -9.63 -17.02 -14.02
N VAL A 521 -8.75 -17.44 -13.12
CA VAL A 521 -7.46 -16.79 -12.85
C VAL A 521 -6.28 -17.52 -13.48
N LYS A 522 -6.47 -18.76 -13.97
CA LYS A 522 -5.41 -19.65 -14.46
C LYS A 522 -4.43 -18.94 -15.41
N LYS A 523 -4.95 -18.34 -16.50
CA LYS A 523 -4.11 -17.69 -17.51
C LYS A 523 -3.31 -16.50 -16.96
N GLU A 524 -3.92 -15.71 -16.07
CA GLU A 524 -3.23 -14.59 -15.42
C GLU A 524 -2.12 -15.09 -14.49
N PHE A 525 -2.41 -16.14 -13.70
CA PHE A 525 -1.43 -16.77 -12.82
C PHE A 525 -0.26 -17.38 -13.58
N GLU A 526 -0.51 -18.23 -14.58
CA GLU A 526 0.54 -18.85 -15.40
C GLU A 526 1.42 -17.80 -16.07
N LYS A 527 0.82 -16.72 -16.60
CA LYS A 527 1.59 -15.65 -17.22
C LYS A 527 2.45 -14.92 -16.19
N ILE A 528 1.94 -14.51 -15.03
CA ILE A 528 2.74 -13.74 -14.06
C ILE A 528 3.76 -14.58 -13.27
N ALA A 529 3.46 -15.86 -13.04
CA ALA A 529 4.35 -16.81 -12.38
C ALA A 529 5.40 -17.39 -13.34
N GLY A 530 5.20 -17.33 -14.65
CA GLY A 530 6.18 -17.82 -15.62
C GLY A 530 7.53 -17.10 -15.51
N LEU A 531 8.60 -17.86 -15.30
CA LEU A 531 9.96 -17.33 -15.08
C LEU A 531 10.53 -16.56 -16.29
N LYS A 532 9.95 -16.76 -17.47
CA LYS A 532 10.40 -16.16 -18.74
C LYS A 532 9.31 -15.31 -19.41
N SER A 533 8.25 -14.95 -18.68
CA SER A 533 7.08 -14.29 -19.26
C SER A 533 7.30 -12.85 -19.69
N VAL A 534 8.25 -12.14 -19.07
CA VAL A 534 8.62 -10.79 -19.48
C VAL A 534 9.73 -10.88 -20.55
N PRO A 535 9.53 -10.34 -21.77
CA PRO A 535 10.58 -10.33 -22.79
C PRO A 535 11.84 -9.60 -22.31
N LYS A 536 13.03 -10.15 -22.63
CA LYS A 536 14.34 -9.58 -22.23
C LYS A 536 14.59 -8.14 -22.71
N GLN A 537 13.85 -7.69 -23.73
CA GLN A 537 13.96 -6.34 -24.25
C GLN A 537 13.36 -5.27 -23.33
N TYR A 538 12.55 -5.66 -22.33
CA TYR A 538 11.94 -4.73 -21.38
C TYR A 538 12.66 -4.79 -20.04
N GLU A 539 13.00 -3.62 -19.52
CA GLU A 539 13.43 -3.47 -18.13
C GLU A 539 12.22 -3.60 -17.20
N ILE A 540 12.37 -4.35 -16.11
CA ILE A 540 11.35 -4.43 -15.05
C ILE A 540 11.74 -3.46 -13.94
N CYS A 541 11.13 -2.28 -13.95
CA CYS A 541 11.42 -1.22 -12.98
C CYS A 541 10.16 -0.42 -12.65
N TYR A 542 10.20 0.29 -11.52
CA TYR A 542 9.18 1.30 -11.24
C TYR A 542 9.17 2.38 -12.35
N PRO A 543 8.03 3.08 -12.53
CA PRO A 543 7.97 4.16 -13.52
C PRO A 543 9.10 5.17 -13.32
N LYS A 544 9.80 5.51 -14.41
CA LYS A 544 10.90 6.47 -14.46
C LYS A 544 10.89 7.24 -15.78
N THR A 545 11.34 8.50 -15.76
CA THR A 545 11.40 9.39 -16.92
C THR A 545 12.76 9.39 -17.62
N SER A 546 13.80 8.90 -16.94
CA SER A 546 15.15 8.67 -17.45
C SER A 546 15.87 7.68 -16.53
N ASP A 547 17.13 7.37 -16.82
CA ASP A 547 18.00 6.55 -15.95
C ASP A 547 18.24 7.17 -14.56
N HIS A 548 17.87 8.44 -14.37
CA HIS A 548 17.94 9.10 -13.08
C HIS A 548 16.61 9.02 -12.33
N ASP A 549 16.72 8.55 -11.10
CA ASP A 549 15.66 8.04 -10.23
C ASP A 549 14.65 9.11 -9.79
N LYS A 550 13.69 9.42 -10.66
CA LYS A 550 12.62 10.38 -10.40
C LYS A 550 11.25 9.84 -10.81
N GLY A 551 10.88 8.67 -10.29
CA GLY A 551 9.61 8.04 -10.66
C GLY A 551 8.36 8.88 -10.39
N PHE A 552 8.42 9.83 -9.46
CA PHE A 552 7.35 10.82 -9.27
C PHE A 552 7.12 11.71 -10.50
N GLU A 553 8.17 12.08 -11.25
CA GLU A 553 8.02 12.87 -12.48
C GLU A 553 7.21 12.11 -13.54
N TRP A 554 7.33 10.79 -13.60
CA TRP A 554 6.53 9.96 -14.50
C TRP A 554 5.03 10.12 -14.20
N PHE A 555 4.64 9.99 -12.93
CA PHE A 555 3.25 10.17 -12.52
C PHE A 555 2.78 11.60 -12.75
N GLN A 556 3.59 12.62 -12.44
CA GLN A 556 3.24 14.01 -12.75
C GLN A 556 2.93 14.22 -14.24
N ASN A 557 3.77 13.68 -15.13
CA ASN A 557 3.54 13.76 -16.57
C ASN A 557 2.32 12.94 -16.99
N ASN A 558 2.07 11.80 -16.35
CA ASN A 558 0.86 11.00 -16.51
C ASN A 558 -0.41 11.76 -16.13
N HIS A 559 -0.31 12.69 -15.18
CA HIS A 559 -1.42 13.54 -14.72
C HIS A 559 -1.56 14.87 -15.47
N GLY A 560 -0.91 15.04 -16.63
CA GLY A 560 -1.02 16.27 -17.44
C GLY A 560 0.10 17.29 -17.21
N GLY A 561 1.18 16.90 -16.52
CA GLY A 561 2.41 17.68 -16.40
C GLY A 561 2.60 18.38 -15.05
N ARG A 562 3.57 19.30 -14.98
CA ARG A 562 4.00 19.93 -13.72
C ARG A 562 2.97 20.83 -13.06
N ARG A 563 2.07 21.44 -13.85
CA ARG A 563 1.06 22.36 -13.32
C ARG A 563 -0.20 21.57 -13.02
N MET A 564 -0.55 21.52 -11.73
CA MET A 564 -1.83 20.95 -11.32
C MET A 564 -2.99 21.72 -11.96
N PRO A 565 -4.00 21.02 -12.49
CA PRO A 565 -5.24 21.64 -12.89
C PRO A 565 -5.86 22.44 -11.74
N ASP A 566 -6.59 23.49 -12.08
CA ASP A 566 -7.28 24.39 -11.14
C ASP A 566 -8.70 23.92 -10.76
N THR A 567 -9.16 22.86 -11.41
CA THR A 567 -10.52 22.31 -11.36
C THR A 567 -10.48 20.79 -11.51
N ARG A 568 -11.50 20.06 -11.01
CA ARG A 568 -11.53 18.59 -11.08
C ARG A 568 -11.67 18.11 -12.52
N GLU A 569 -12.54 18.76 -13.26
CA GLU A 569 -12.97 18.47 -14.62
C GLU A 569 -11.81 18.49 -15.64
N LYS A 570 -10.71 19.18 -15.29
CA LYS A 570 -9.48 19.26 -16.08
C LYS A 570 -8.41 18.23 -15.68
N MET A 571 -8.63 17.44 -14.63
CA MET A 571 -7.73 16.36 -14.22
C MET A 571 -7.67 15.26 -15.28
N ARG A 572 -6.48 14.71 -15.52
CA ARG A 572 -6.25 13.65 -16.52
C ARG A 572 -5.37 12.56 -15.92
N ILE A 573 -5.52 11.32 -16.39
CA ILE A 573 -4.62 10.19 -16.23
C ILE A 573 -4.42 9.59 -17.62
N ASN A 574 -3.23 9.80 -18.20
CA ASN A 574 -2.96 9.43 -19.59
C ASN A 574 -2.78 7.92 -19.78
N ARG A 575 -2.18 7.24 -18.80
CA ARG A 575 -1.85 5.82 -18.82
C ARG A 575 -2.31 5.14 -17.53
N ALA A 576 -2.97 4.01 -17.68
CA ALA A 576 -3.22 3.06 -16.60
C ALA A 576 -2.20 1.91 -16.70
N LEU A 577 -2.03 1.16 -15.61
CA LEU A 577 -1.27 -0.08 -15.67
C LEU A 577 -1.93 -1.04 -16.70
N PRO A 578 -1.19 -1.67 -17.62
CA PRO A 578 -1.73 -2.71 -18.52
C PRO A 578 -2.19 -3.94 -17.72
N LYS A 579 -3.18 -4.68 -18.21
CA LYS A 579 -3.58 -5.98 -17.62
C LYS A 579 -2.53 -7.06 -17.92
N ILE A 580 -2.49 -8.11 -17.09
CA ILE A 580 -1.54 -9.22 -17.26
C ILE A 580 -1.66 -9.83 -18.66
N LEU A 581 -2.88 -10.06 -19.15
CA LEU A 581 -3.13 -10.72 -20.44
C LEU A 581 -3.10 -9.81 -21.66
N GLU A 582 -2.80 -8.51 -21.52
CA GLU A 582 -2.60 -7.64 -22.69
C GLU A 582 -1.36 -8.08 -23.50
N ASN A 583 -1.40 -7.81 -24.81
CA ASN A 583 -0.30 -8.11 -25.73
C ASN A 583 0.96 -7.31 -25.37
N ASP A 584 0.78 -6.05 -24.99
CA ASP A 584 1.85 -5.17 -24.52
C ASP A 584 1.63 -4.86 -23.03
N ILE A 585 2.45 -5.48 -22.18
CA ILE A 585 2.42 -5.29 -20.73
C ILE A 585 3.32 -4.14 -20.25
N SER A 586 3.96 -3.43 -21.17
CA SER A 586 4.92 -2.37 -20.87
C SER A 586 4.30 -0.97 -20.91
N LEU A 587 4.95 -0.01 -20.25
CA LEU A 587 4.62 1.40 -20.23
C LEU A 587 5.78 2.22 -20.82
N PRO A 588 5.51 3.36 -21.47
CA PRO A 588 6.56 4.25 -21.96
C PRO A 588 7.25 4.99 -20.82
N GLN A 589 8.56 5.19 -20.88
CA GLN A 589 9.32 6.02 -19.94
C GLN A 589 8.98 7.51 -20.09
N ALA A 590 8.85 7.99 -21.32
CA ALA A 590 8.38 9.35 -21.60
C ALA A 590 6.85 9.37 -21.72
N VAL A 591 6.19 10.06 -20.81
CA VAL A 591 4.78 10.41 -20.98
C VAL A 591 4.74 11.81 -21.57
N ASN A 592 4.44 11.91 -22.87
CA ASN A 592 4.22 13.21 -23.51
C ASN A 592 3.00 13.86 -22.84
N GLY A 593 3.25 14.76 -21.89
CA GLY A 593 2.24 15.70 -21.44
C GLY A 593 1.83 16.53 -22.65
N GLY A 594 0.55 16.53 -23.01
CA GLY A 594 0.05 17.37 -24.08
C GLY A 594 0.35 18.84 -23.78
N ASN A 595 1.41 19.36 -24.39
CA ASN A 595 1.53 20.67 -25.04
C ASN A 595 3.01 20.91 -25.42
N SER A 596 3.33 20.56 -26.66
CA SER A 596 4.42 21.21 -27.38
C SER A 596 4.03 22.68 -27.56
N TYR A 597 4.54 23.55 -26.70
CA TYR A 597 4.77 24.94 -27.09
C TYR A 597 6.24 25.06 -27.43
N ASN A 598 6.53 24.98 -28.73
CA ASN A 598 7.72 25.56 -29.32
C ASN A 598 7.85 27.00 -28.81
N ASN A 599 8.80 27.23 -27.91
CA ASN A 599 9.35 28.56 -27.68
C ASN A 599 10.87 28.42 -27.55
N ASN A 600 11.52 28.55 -28.70
CA ASN A 600 12.91 28.99 -28.80
C ASN A 600 13.07 30.30 -28.02
N LYS A 601 13.49 30.23 -26.75
CA LYS A 601 14.18 31.32 -26.07
C LYS A 601 15.28 30.76 -25.18
N ASN A 602 16.51 31.02 -25.59
CA ASN A 602 17.75 30.87 -24.85
C ASN A 602 17.58 31.32 -23.38
N PHE A 603 17.71 30.37 -22.44
CA PHE A 603 17.94 30.70 -21.03
C PHE A 603 19.30 30.15 -20.58
N LYS A 604 20.20 31.09 -20.32
CA LYS A 604 21.50 30.89 -19.69
C LYS A 604 21.34 30.08 -18.39
N LYS A 605 22.21 29.08 -18.22
CA LYS A 605 22.47 28.39 -16.94
C LYS A 605 22.64 29.42 -15.82
N LYS A 606 21.75 29.39 -14.84
CA LYS A 606 22.05 29.83 -13.47
C LYS A 606 21.83 28.64 -12.54
N ASN A 607 22.93 28.20 -11.93
CA ASN A 607 22.92 27.33 -10.77
C ASN A 607 22.07 27.99 -9.69
N GLY A 608 21.10 27.24 -9.16
CA GLY A 608 20.22 27.70 -8.11
C GLY A 608 19.34 26.55 -7.65
N GLU A 609 19.65 26.05 -6.46
CA GLU A 609 18.82 25.14 -5.67
C GLU A 609 17.38 25.64 -5.66
N ASN A 610 16.48 24.91 -6.31
CA ASN A 610 15.04 25.09 -6.13
C ASN A 610 14.48 23.80 -5.54
N VAL A 611 14.63 23.72 -4.22
CA VAL A 611 13.91 22.83 -3.33
C VAL A 611 12.43 23.16 -3.44
N TRP A 612 11.62 22.22 -3.94
CA TRP A 612 10.17 22.34 -3.86
C TRP A 612 9.77 22.36 -2.38
N LYS A 613 9.08 23.44 -1.99
CA LYS A 613 8.35 23.55 -0.73
C LYS A 613 7.16 22.58 -0.83
N PHE A 614 7.29 21.49 -0.08
CA PHE A 614 6.29 20.45 0.12
C PHE A 614 5.05 20.99 0.81
#